data_AF-A0A920ALH0-F1
#
_entry.id   AF-A0A920ALH0-F1
#
_cell.length_a   1.000
_cell.length_b   1.000
_cell.length_c   1.000
_cell.angle_alpha   90.00
_cell.angle_beta   90.00
_cell.angle_gamma   90.00
#
_symmetry.space_group_name_H-M   'P 1'
#
loop_
_entity.id
_entity.type
_entity.pdbx_description
1 polymer ?
#
loop_
_entity_poly.entity_id
_entity_poly.type
_entity_poly.pdbx_seq_one_letter_code
_entity_poly.pdbx_strand_id
1 'polypeptide(L)'
;MPNTIPGTSLCILRPREKSVINPEYILQYLRSEIGQKMFFNYGRGDFIAFLSINDLKNLNIPIPSLEEQKIAKKILKRSRDLVDSIQKMQKELDACTNSGWLQADKKIKDNSS
;
A
#
# COMPACT_ATOMS: atom_id res chain seq x y z
N MET A 1 -14.94 18.07 -18.27
CA MET A 1 -14.85 16.61 -18.12
C MET A 1 -15.37 16.25 -16.73
N PRO A 2 -16.46 15.48 -16.59
CA PRO A 2 -16.95 15.11 -15.26
C PRO A 2 -16.00 14.06 -14.66
N ASN A 3 -15.63 14.29 -13.40
CA ASN A 3 -14.75 13.44 -12.60
C ASN A 3 -15.34 12.04 -12.48
N THR A 4 -14.89 11.13 -13.33
CA THR A 4 -15.24 9.71 -13.28
C THR A 4 -14.39 9.06 -12.18
N ILE A 5 -15.02 8.64 -11.10
CA ILE A 5 -14.39 7.81 -10.06
C ILE A 5 -14.65 6.35 -10.47
N PRO A 6 -13.61 5.54 -10.80
CA PRO A 6 -13.82 4.19 -11.30
C PRO A 6 -14.08 3.21 -10.14
N GLY A 7 -15.01 2.28 -10.38
CA GLY A 7 -15.06 0.97 -9.73
C GLY A 7 -16.09 0.81 -8.60
N THR A 8 -16.98 -0.18 -8.75
CA THR A 8 -17.89 -0.73 -7.73
C THR A 8 -17.18 -1.38 -6.54
N SER A 9 -15.84 -1.38 -6.51
CA SER A 9 -14.98 -2.03 -5.52
C SER A 9 -14.20 -1.08 -4.60
N LEU A 10 -14.48 0.24 -4.64
CA LEU A 10 -13.79 1.23 -3.80
C LEU A 10 -14.63 1.61 -2.57
N CYS A 11 -14.06 1.47 -1.38
CA CYS A 11 -14.65 1.97 -0.13
C CYS A 11 -13.70 2.96 0.55
N ILE A 12 -14.21 4.12 0.98
CA ILE A 12 -13.46 5.12 1.74
C ILE A 12 -13.83 4.98 3.22
N LEU A 13 -12.84 4.63 4.04
CA LEU A 13 -12.99 4.59 5.50
C LEU A 13 -12.57 5.94 6.09
N ARG A 14 -13.50 6.60 6.78
CA ARG A 14 -13.21 7.83 7.54
C ARG A 14 -13.48 7.61 9.02
N PRO A 15 -12.49 7.82 9.91
CA PRO A 15 -12.72 7.85 11.34
C PRO A 15 -13.72 8.96 11.69
N ARG A 16 -14.53 8.73 12.73
CA ARG A 16 -15.40 9.78 13.29
C ARG A 16 -14.54 10.87 13.93
N GLU A 17 -14.97 12.13 13.85
CA GLU A 17 -14.21 13.30 14.33
C GLU A 17 -13.80 13.22 15.81
N LYS A 18 -14.55 12.50 16.64
CA LYS A 18 -14.26 12.29 18.07
C LYS A 18 -13.48 11.01 18.37
N SER A 19 -12.98 10.29 17.36
CA SER A 19 -12.26 9.04 17.60
C SER A 19 -10.81 9.33 18.01
N VAL A 20 -10.34 8.64 19.05
CA VAL A 20 -8.93 8.66 19.52
C VAL A 20 -8.03 7.79 18.60
N ILE A 21 -8.54 7.37 17.44
CA ILE A 21 -7.88 6.41 16.56
C ILE A 21 -7.17 7.18 15.45
N ASN A 22 -5.86 6.97 15.33
CA ASN A 22 -5.08 7.50 14.22
C ASN A 22 -5.44 6.76 12.89
N PRO A 23 -5.78 7.46 11.80
CA PRO A 23 -5.98 6.85 10.48
C PRO A 23 -4.81 5.97 10.00
N GLU A 24 -3.58 6.35 10.36
CA GLU A 24 -2.36 5.61 10.00
C GLU A 24 -2.32 4.24 10.66
N TYR A 25 -2.83 4.13 11.90
CA TYR A 25 -2.97 2.86 12.60
C TYR A 25 -3.99 1.96 11.90
N ILE A 26 -5.15 2.50 11.50
CA ILE A 26 -6.16 1.74 10.77
C ILE A 26 -5.54 1.17 9.50
N LEU A 27 -4.83 1.99 8.70
CA LEU A 27 -4.15 1.53 7.50
C LEU A 27 -3.15 0.40 7.81
N GLN A 28 -2.36 0.54 8.88
CA GLN A 28 -1.38 -0.47 9.28
C GLN A 28 -2.06 -1.78 9.74
N TYR A 29 -3.11 -1.68 10.54
CA TYR A 29 -3.89 -2.85 10.98
C TYR A 29 -4.48 -3.59 9.79
N LEU A 30 -5.11 -2.87 8.86
CA LEU A 30 -5.68 -3.45 7.63
C LEU A 30 -4.62 -4.13 6.76
N ARG A 31 -3.38 -3.63 6.75
CA ARG A 31 -2.25 -4.24 6.02
C ARG A 31 -1.58 -5.39 6.77
N SER A 32 -1.75 -5.47 8.08
CA SER A 32 -1.16 -6.54 8.89
C SER A 32 -1.75 -7.90 8.52
N GLU A 33 -1.02 -8.99 8.78
CA GLU A 33 -1.54 -10.34 8.58
C GLU A 33 -2.86 -10.58 9.34
N ILE A 34 -3.02 -9.98 10.51
CA ILE A 34 -4.22 -10.13 11.34
C ILE A 34 -5.42 -9.48 10.62
N GLY A 35 -5.25 -8.25 10.14
CA GLY A 35 -6.29 -7.57 9.36
C GLY A 35 -6.61 -8.31 8.07
N GLN A 36 -5.60 -8.75 7.33
CA GLN A 36 -5.79 -9.53 6.10
C GLN A 36 -6.51 -10.86 6.36
N LYS A 37 -6.10 -11.63 7.38
CA LYS A 37 -6.79 -12.88 7.79
C LYS A 37 -8.25 -12.63 8.15
N MET A 38 -8.53 -11.53 8.85
CA MET A 38 -9.90 -11.09 9.12
C MET A 38 -10.66 -10.87 7.81
N PHE A 39 -10.10 -10.13 6.85
CA PHE A 39 -10.73 -9.95 5.53
C PHE A 39 -10.96 -11.26 4.77
N PHE A 40 -10.01 -12.19 4.81
CA PHE A 40 -10.18 -13.51 4.19
C PHE A 40 -11.30 -14.32 4.86
N ASN A 41 -11.44 -14.24 6.18
CA ASN A 41 -12.51 -14.95 6.90
C ASN A 41 -13.91 -14.35 6.64
N TYR A 42 -14.01 -13.02 6.44
CA TYR A 42 -15.28 -12.36 6.13
C TYR A 42 -15.62 -12.39 4.63
N GLY A 43 -14.62 -12.53 3.76
CA GLY A 43 -14.79 -12.63 2.32
C GLY A 43 -15.46 -13.94 1.94
N ARG A 44 -16.65 -13.87 1.34
CA ARG A 44 -17.29 -15.05 0.74
C ARG A 44 -16.76 -15.23 -0.69
N GLY A 45 -15.97 -16.28 -0.91
CA GLY A 45 -15.52 -16.72 -2.24
C GLY A 45 -14.08 -17.24 -2.25
N ASP A 46 -13.86 -18.41 -2.88
CA ASP A 46 -12.57 -19.12 -2.90
C ASP A 46 -11.43 -18.39 -3.64
N PHE A 47 -11.74 -17.38 -4.47
CA PHE A 47 -10.74 -16.72 -5.34
C PHE A 47 -10.70 -15.19 -5.28
N ILE A 48 -11.81 -14.50 -5.00
CA ILE A 48 -11.85 -13.03 -4.83
C ILE A 48 -12.77 -12.71 -3.66
N ALA A 49 -12.18 -12.34 -2.52
CA ALA A 49 -12.90 -11.93 -1.34
C ALA A 49 -13.60 -10.57 -1.57
N PHE A 50 -14.89 -10.61 -1.89
CA PHE A 50 -15.73 -9.41 -1.89
C PHE A 50 -16.27 -9.18 -0.47
N LEU A 51 -15.84 -8.09 0.17
CA LEU A 51 -16.38 -7.68 1.46
C LEU A 51 -17.54 -6.72 1.26
N SER A 52 -18.71 -7.05 1.81
CA SER A 52 -19.86 -6.14 1.73
C SER A 52 -19.67 -4.93 2.66
N ILE A 53 -20.30 -3.81 2.32
CA ILE A 53 -20.30 -2.60 3.18
C ILE A 53 -20.90 -2.91 4.56
N ASN A 54 -21.83 -3.86 4.63
CA ASN A 54 -22.45 -4.26 5.90
C ASN A 54 -21.46 -5.01 6.79
N ASP A 55 -20.63 -5.88 6.21
CA ASP A 55 -19.57 -6.57 6.93
C ASP A 55 -18.49 -5.59 7.39
N LEU A 56 -18.10 -4.62 6.54
CA LEU A 56 -17.18 -3.53 6.90
C LEU A 56 -17.67 -2.73 8.13
N LYS A 57 -18.97 -2.46 8.22
CA LYS A 57 -19.56 -1.73 9.36
C LYS A 57 -19.52 -2.54 10.66
N ASN A 58 -19.54 -3.86 10.56
CA ASN A 58 -19.53 -4.80 11.68
C ASN A 58 -18.12 -5.31 12.02
N LEU A 59 -17.07 -4.81 11.35
CA LEU A 59 -15.70 -5.18 11.68
C LEU A 59 -15.31 -4.63 13.05
N ASN A 60 -15.03 -5.56 13.97
CA ASN A 60 -14.45 -5.22 15.26
C ASN A 60 -12.94 -4.97 15.10
N ILE A 61 -12.57 -3.72 14.91
CA ILE A 61 -11.16 -3.31 14.91
C ILE A 61 -10.71 -3.10 16.36
N PRO A 62 -9.69 -3.80 16.85
CA PRO A 62 -9.14 -3.55 18.17
C PRO A 62 -8.53 -2.15 18.22
N ILE A 63 -9.01 -1.34 19.15
CA ILE A 63 -8.49 0.01 19.38
C ILE A 63 -7.32 -0.11 20.35
N PRO A 64 -6.09 0.16 19.91
CA PRO A 64 -4.92 0.11 20.76
C PRO A 64 -4.91 1.32 21.71
N SER A 65 -4.27 1.14 22.87
CA SER A 65 -3.96 2.21 23.80
C SER A 65 -3.07 3.28 23.15
N LEU A 66 -3.04 4.49 23.72
CA LEU A 66 -2.21 5.59 23.20
C LEU A 66 -0.71 5.23 23.10
N GLU A 67 -0.21 4.43 24.02
CA GLU A 67 1.19 3.98 24.02
C GLU A 67 1.46 3.01 22.85
N GLU A 68 0.57 2.06 22.63
CA GLU A 68 0.66 1.13 21.48
C GLU A 68 0.55 1.88 20.15
N GLN A 69 -0.27 2.93 20.06
CA GLN A 69 -0.33 3.79 18.88
C GLN A 69 1.01 4.48 18.58
N LYS A 70 1.73 4.94 19.61
CA LYS A 70 3.08 5.54 19.44
C LYS A 70 4.08 4.52 18.92
N ILE A 71 4.05 3.29 19.45
CA ILE A 71 4.92 2.19 19.00
C ILE A 71 4.61 1.84 17.54
N ALA A 72 3.33 1.68 17.20
CA ALA A 72 2.87 1.41 15.84
C ALA A 72 3.34 2.50 14.87
N LYS A 73 3.22 3.77 15.24
CA LYS A 73 3.70 4.91 14.44
C LYS A 73 5.22 4.86 14.20
N LYS A 74 6.01 4.45 15.20
CA LYS A 74 7.47 4.29 15.05
C LYS A 74 7.82 3.17 14.07
N ILE A 75 7.12 2.03 14.15
CA ILE A 75 7.28 0.91 13.22
C ILE A 75 6.89 1.32 11.80
N LEU A 76 5.77 2.03 11.65
CA LEU A 76 5.30 2.51 10.36
C LEU A 76 6.31 3.47 9.71
N LYS A 77 6.87 4.40 10.49
CA LYS A 77 7.91 5.32 10.00
C LYS A 77 9.11 4.54 9.48
N ARG A 78 9.62 3.59 10.26
CA ARG A 78 10.74 2.73 9.86
C ARG A 78 10.43 1.94 8.58
N SER A 79 9.23 1.38 8.46
CA SER A 79 8.81 0.68 7.25
C SER A 79 8.80 1.59 6.03
N ARG A 80 8.36 2.84 6.17
CA ARG A 80 8.33 3.82 5.10
C ARG A 80 9.75 4.20 4.66
N ASP A 81 10.62 4.48 5.62
CA ASP A 81 12.02 4.82 5.36
C ASP A 81 12.75 3.70 4.57
N LEU A 82 12.43 2.43 4.87
CA LEU A 82 12.95 1.28 4.13
C LEU A 82 12.42 1.22 2.70
N VAL A 83 11.11 1.43 2.50
CA VAL A 83 10.49 1.45 1.16
C VAL A 83 11.09 2.57 0.31
N ASP A 84 11.25 3.77 0.87
CA ASP A 84 11.83 4.91 0.19
C ASP A 84 13.29 4.62 -0.22
N SER A 85 14.05 3.94 0.66
CA SER A 85 15.42 3.50 0.36
C SER A 85 15.47 2.48 -0.78
N ILE A 86 14.57 1.50 -0.78
CA ILE A 86 14.47 0.50 -1.86
C ILE A 86 14.11 1.15 -3.19
N GLN A 87 13.15 2.08 -3.20
CA GLN A 87 12.76 2.81 -4.40
C GLN A 87 13.91 3.65 -4.96
N LYS A 88 14.71 4.27 -4.08
CA LYS A 88 15.90 4.99 -4.49
C LYS A 88 16.93 4.07 -5.16
N MET A 89 17.22 2.92 -4.55
CA MET A 89 18.13 1.92 -5.12
C MET A 89 17.63 1.37 -6.45
N GLN A 90 16.32 1.10 -6.58
CA GLN A 90 15.72 0.69 -7.86
C GLN A 90 15.91 1.76 -8.94
N LYS A 91 15.69 3.03 -8.60
CA LYS A 91 15.88 4.13 -9.54
C LYS A 91 17.34 4.29 -9.97
N GLU A 92 18.28 4.08 -9.06
CA GLU A 92 19.71 4.07 -9.37
C GLU A 92 20.07 2.89 -10.29
N LEU A 93 19.52 1.70 -10.02
CA LEU A 93 19.68 0.52 -10.88
C LEU A 93 19.11 0.75 -12.28
N ASP A 94 17.91 1.33 -12.39
CA ASP A 94 17.28 1.68 -13.66
C ASP A 94 18.08 2.72 -14.44
N ALA A 95 18.75 3.65 -13.75
CA ALA A 95 19.67 4.59 -14.38
C ALA A 95 20.94 3.88 -14.90
N CYS A 96 21.50 2.94 -14.13
CA CYS A 96 22.66 2.13 -14.53
C CYS A 96 22.36 1.17 -15.70
N THR A 97 21.20 0.52 -15.72
CA THR A 97 20.80 -0.40 -16.82
C THR A 97 20.53 0.38 -18.11
N ASN A 98 19.85 1.53 -18.03
CA ASN A 98 19.62 2.40 -19.19
C ASN A 98 20.90 3.04 -19.74
N SER A 99 21.92 3.27 -18.88
CA SER A 99 23.21 3.80 -19.32
C SER A 99 24.16 2.74 -19.88
N GLY A 100 24.04 1.48 -19.46
CA GLY A 100 24.92 0.39 -19.87
C GLY A 100 24.53 -0.32 -21.17
N TRP A 101 23.24 -0.56 -21.43
CA TRP A 101 22.80 -1.36 -22.58
C TRP A 101 22.54 -0.53 -23.85
N LEU A 102 21.94 0.66 -23.73
CA LEU A 102 21.55 1.50 -24.89
C LEU A 102 22.70 2.21 -25.61
N GLN A 103 23.88 2.30 -24.98
CA GLN A 103 25.07 2.90 -25.61
C GLN A 103 25.82 1.91 -26.52
N ALA A 104 25.69 0.61 -26.26
CA ALA A 104 26.29 -0.43 -27.10
C ALA A 104 25.60 -0.53 -28.48
N ASP A 105 24.27 -0.41 -28.51
CA ASP A 105 23.50 -0.47 -29.75
C ASP A 105 23.71 0.75 -30.67
N LYS A 106 23.97 1.94 -30.10
CA LYS A 106 24.23 3.14 -30.90
C LYS A 106 25.56 3.07 -31.67
N LYS A 107 26.58 2.37 -31.14
CA LYS A 107 27.88 2.22 -31.83
C LYS A 107 27.87 1.18 -32.95
N ILE A 108 26.89 0.28 -33.01
CA ILE A 108 26.82 -0.75 -34.05
C ILE A 108 26.24 -0.20 -35.36
N LYS A 109 25.42 0.86 -35.32
CA LYS A 109 24.82 1.47 -36.52
C LYS A 109 25.67 2.52 -37.23
N ASP A 110 26.65 3.13 -36.55
CA ASP A 110 27.46 4.20 -37.14
C ASP A 110 28.75 3.70 -37.86
N ASN A 111 29.09 2.41 -37.74
CA ASN A 111 30.26 1.80 -38.42
C ASN A 111 29.89 1.04 -39.71
N SER A 112 28.68 1.20 -40.23
CA SER A 112 28.21 0.59 -41.49
C SER A 112 27.69 1.65 -42.46
N SER A 113 28.46 2.70 -42.70
CA SER A 113 28.24 3.69 -43.77
C SER A 113 29.57 4.11 -44.39
#